data_AF-A0A0E3QZ93-F1
#
_entry.id   AF-A0A0E3QZ93-F1
#
_cell.length_a   1.000
_cell.length_b   1.000
_cell.length_c   1.000
_cell.angle_alpha   90.00
_cell.angle_beta   90.00
_cell.angle_gamma   90.00
#
_symmetry.space_group_name_H-M   'P 1'
#
loop_
_entity.id
_entity.type
_entity.pdbx_description
1 polymer ?
#
loop_
_entity_poly.entity_id
_entity_poly.type
_entity_poly.pdbx_seq_one_letter_code
_entity_poly.pdbx_strand_id
1 'polypeptide(L)'
;MSFEKVKQDMNGSKAEDIDGSEAELVEEQEPAVSADLITENRPYWYLLIAGKEEQKTLFQYIDNCSASDQEKQSMKQSMADIWSRYPDNITEKDYQALELVDTKVGEYLNDTYGKIYTREE
;
A
#
# COMPACT_ATOMS: atom_id res chain seq x y z
N MET A 1 62.80 48.26 2.60
CA MET A 1 62.61 46.81 2.88
C MET A 1 61.30 46.40 2.23
N SER A 2 61.23 45.18 1.68
CA SER A 2 60.09 44.68 0.91
C SER A 2 59.45 43.47 1.60
N PHE A 3 58.21 43.14 1.20
CA PHE A 3 57.43 41.95 1.61
C PHE A 3 56.89 42.03 3.07
N GLU A 4 55.69 41.51 3.44
CA GLU A 4 54.63 40.85 2.65
C GLU A 4 53.23 40.89 3.35
N LYS A 5 52.20 40.40 2.63
CA LYS A 5 50.82 40.03 3.04
C LYS A 5 49.80 41.16 3.30
N VAL A 6 48.47 41.07 3.05
CA VAL A 6 47.49 40.12 2.42
C VAL A 6 46.35 39.65 3.36
N LYS A 7 45.10 39.71 2.84
CA LYS A 7 43.75 39.41 3.42
C LYS A 7 43.22 40.50 4.39
N GLN A 8 42.09 41.19 4.19
CA GLN A 8 40.84 40.93 3.42
C GLN A 8 40.15 39.61 3.78
N ASP A 9 39.11 39.71 4.60
CA ASP A 9 37.81 39.03 4.39
C ASP A 9 36.71 39.78 5.15
N MET A 10 35.50 39.80 4.59
CA MET A 10 34.33 40.51 5.14
C MET A 10 33.60 39.63 6.15
N ASN A 11 33.29 40.15 7.34
CA ASN A 11 32.35 39.49 8.25
C ASN A 11 31.13 40.40 8.50
N GLY A 12 30.05 40.11 7.77
CA GLY A 12 28.79 40.85 7.81
C GLY A 12 27.91 40.45 9.00
N SER A 13 27.25 41.45 9.57
CA SER A 13 26.36 41.45 10.73
C SER A 13 25.47 40.23 10.99
N LYS A 14 25.41 39.90 12.29
CA LYS A 14 24.41 39.04 12.97
C LYS A 14 23.05 39.74 13.12
N ALA A 15 21.96 39.02 12.83
CA ALA A 15 20.59 39.09 13.39
C ALA A 15 19.68 38.17 12.53
N GLU A 16 18.62 37.52 13.00
CA GLU A 16 18.13 37.17 14.34
C GLU A 16 17.22 35.92 14.21
N ASP A 17 16.79 35.34 15.32
CA ASP A 17 16.20 34.02 15.45
C ASP A 17 14.91 33.77 14.63
N ILE A 18 14.82 32.57 14.04
CA ILE A 18 13.55 31.97 13.57
C ILE A 18 13.32 30.68 14.37
N ASP A 19 12.46 30.78 15.39
CA ASP A 19 11.94 29.66 16.17
C ASP A 19 10.95 28.85 15.30
N GLY A 20 11.51 28.13 14.33
CA GLY A 20 10.79 27.25 13.42
C GLY A 20 10.69 25.87 14.04
N SER A 21 9.80 25.71 15.02
CA SER A 21 9.51 24.45 15.72
C SER A 21 9.58 23.25 14.77
N GLU A 22 10.62 22.43 14.93
CA GLU A 22 10.77 21.19 14.18
C GLU A 22 9.61 20.28 14.57
N ALA A 23 8.60 20.21 13.69
CA ALA A 23 7.57 19.21 13.77
C ALA A 23 8.26 17.86 13.58
N GLU A 24 8.54 17.20 14.70
CA GLU A 24 8.99 15.81 14.74
C GLU A 24 7.99 15.00 13.91
N LEU A 25 8.40 14.67 12.68
CA LEU A 25 7.67 13.75 11.82
C LEU A 25 7.81 12.40 12.50
N VAL A 26 6.85 12.11 13.39
CA VAL A 26 6.60 10.78 13.91
C VAL A 26 6.26 9.93 12.70
N GLU A 27 7.31 9.30 12.16
CA GLU A 27 7.22 8.22 11.20
C GLU A 27 6.34 7.16 11.85
N GLU A 28 5.08 7.08 11.41
CA GLU A 28 4.14 6.05 11.84
C GLU A 28 4.65 4.74 11.25
N GLN A 29 5.62 4.13 11.93
CA GLN A 29 6.13 2.81 11.59
C GLN A 29 4.99 1.82 11.78
N GLU A 30 4.33 1.49 10.67
CA GLU A 30 3.52 0.29 10.56
C GLU A 30 4.35 -0.86 11.14
N PRO A 31 3.80 -1.66 12.08
CA PRO A 31 4.56 -2.72 12.70
C PRO A 31 5.01 -3.68 11.60
N ALA A 32 6.33 -3.76 11.39
CA ALA A 32 6.94 -4.64 10.41
C ALA A 32 6.65 -6.10 10.79
N VAL A 33 5.52 -6.61 10.33
CA VAL A 33 5.17 -8.02 10.38
C VAL A 33 6.27 -8.75 9.64
N SER A 34 7.05 -9.56 10.38
CA SER A 34 8.28 -10.17 9.89
C SER A 34 8.03 -10.90 8.57
N ALA A 35 8.60 -10.37 7.48
CA ALA A 35 8.36 -10.85 6.11
C ALA A 35 8.90 -12.28 5.85
N ASP A 36 9.64 -12.86 6.80
CA ASP A 36 10.53 -14.01 6.61
C ASP A 36 9.88 -15.36 6.25
N LEU A 37 8.54 -15.53 6.32
CA LEU A 37 7.89 -16.80 5.96
C LEU A 37 6.61 -16.68 5.13
N ILE A 38 6.22 -15.47 4.75
CA ILE A 38 5.10 -15.27 3.82
C ILE A 38 5.62 -15.56 2.41
N THR A 39 5.44 -16.80 2.00
CA THR A 39 5.95 -17.32 0.75
C THR A 39 5.11 -16.81 -0.42
N GLU A 40 5.73 -16.05 -1.33
CA GLU A 40 5.21 -15.73 -2.68
C GLU A 40 4.78 -16.99 -3.47
N ASN A 41 5.23 -18.16 -3.02
CA ASN A 41 4.90 -19.50 -3.51
C ASN A 41 3.50 -20.02 -3.06
N ARG A 42 2.61 -19.16 -2.57
CA ARG A 42 1.20 -19.49 -2.24
C ARG A 42 0.24 -18.79 -3.20
N PRO A 43 -0.86 -19.43 -3.63
CA PRO A 43 -1.85 -18.76 -4.47
C PRO A 43 -2.47 -17.58 -3.71
N TYR A 44 -2.74 -16.48 -4.43
CA TYR A 44 -3.36 -15.26 -3.90
C TYR A 44 -2.58 -14.57 -2.75
N TRP A 45 -1.27 -14.78 -2.63
CA TRP A 45 -0.44 -14.22 -1.55
C TRP A 45 -0.52 -12.68 -1.45
N TYR A 46 -0.65 -11.98 -2.58
CA TYR A 46 -0.83 -10.53 -2.66
C TYR A 46 -2.12 -10.04 -1.99
N LEU A 47 -3.20 -10.83 -2.04
CA LEU A 47 -4.44 -10.51 -1.31
C LEU A 47 -4.27 -10.70 0.21
N LEU A 48 -3.39 -11.61 0.64
CA LEU A 48 -3.14 -11.89 2.05
C LEU A 48 -2.28 -10.79 2.72
N ILE A 49 -1.28 -10.26 2.01
CA ILE A 49 -0.37 -9.23 2.54
C ILE A 49 -0.86 -7.79 2.38
N ALA A 50 -2.02 -7.58 1.73
CA ALA A 50 -2.53 -6.26 1.39
C ALA A 50 -2.52 -5.29 2.59
N GLY A 51 -1.84 -4.15 2.46
CA GLY A 51 -1.79 -3.07 3.44
C GLY A 51 -3.13 -2.34 3.56
N LYS A 52 -3.30 -1.47 4.58
CA LYS A 52 -4.64 -0.95 4.94
C LYS A 52 -5.33 -0.15 3.82
N GLU A 53 -4.59 0.57 2.98
CA GLU A 53 -5.17 1.25 1.80
C GLU A 53 -5.50 0.29 0.65
N GLU A 54 -4.73 -0.79 0.49
CA GLU A 54 -5.00 -1.85 -0.49
C GLU A 54 -6.25 -2.64 -0.09
N GLN A 55 -6.43 -2.93 1.21
CA GLN A 55 -7.64 -3.55 1.77
C GLN A 55 -8.90 -2.72 1.45
N LYS A 56 -8.84 -1.39 1.65
CA LYS A 56 -9.92 -0.46 1.29
C LYS A 56 -10.18 -0.45 -0.22
N THR A 57 -9.12 -0.46 -1.03
CA THR A 57 -9.21 -0.44 -2.50
C THR A 57 -9.85 -1.73 -3.03
N LEU A 58 -9.48 -2.89 -2.47
CA LEU A 58 -10.10 -4.17 -2.80
C LEU A 58 -11.60 -4.18 -2.49
N PHE A 59 -12.02 -3.60 -1.36
CA PHE A 59 -13.45 -3.47 -1.02
C PHE A 59 -14.19 -2.59 -2.02
N GLN A 60 -13.59 -1.50 -2.51
CA GLN A 60 -14.18 -0.68 -3.57
C GLN A 60 -14.33 -1.47 -4.89
N TYR A 61 -13.34 -2.29 -5.28
CA TYR A 61 -13.46 -3.13 -6.46
C TYR A 61 -14.52 -4.24 -6.30
N ILE A 62 -14.64 -4.83 -5.10
CA ILE A 62 -15.73 -5.77 -4.79
C ILE A 62 -17.10 -5.08 -4.90
N ASP A 63 -17.26 -3.86 -4.39
CA ASP A 63 -18.53 -3.13 -4.49
C ASP A 63 -18.91 -2.79 -5.95
N ASN A 64 -17.94 -2.63 -6.84
CA ASN A 64 -18.16 -2.32 -8.26
C ASN A 64 -18.21 -3.54 -9.20
N CYS A 65 -17.89 -4.76 -8.73
CA CYS A 65 -17.89 -5.94 -9.61
C CYS A 65 -19.31 -6.42 -10.00
N SER A 66 -19.38 -7.40 -10.90
CA SER A 66 -20.63 -7.92 -11.48
C SER A 66 -21.40 -8.91 -10.57
N ALA A 67 -20.87 -9.26 -9.39
CA ALA A 67 -21.50 -10.17 -8.44
C ALA A 67 -22.77 -9.57 -7.80
N SER A 68 -23.64 -10.43 -7.24
CA SER A 68 -24.81 -9.97 -6.47
C SER A 68 -24.42 -9.27 -5.16
N ASP A 69 -25.29 -8.43 -4.63
CA ASP A 69 -25.03 -7.73 -3.35
C ASP A 69 -24.71 -8.69 -2.19
N GLN A 70 -25.36 -9.87 -2.16
CA GLN A 70 -25.08 -10.90 -1.16
C GLN A 70 -23.67 -11.48 -1.31
N GLU A 71 -23.24 -11.77 -2.55
CA GLU A 71 -21.87 -12.23 -2.82
C GLU A 71 -20.84 -11.15 -2.48
N LYS A 72 -21.11 -9.87 -2.80
CA LYS A 72 -20.24 -8.74 -2.44
C LYS A 72 -20.06 -8.59 -0.95
N GLN A 73 -21.14 -8.68 -0.16
CA GLN A 73 -21.04 -8.65 1.30
C GLN A 73 -20.30 -9.89 1.84
N SER A 74 -20.57 -11.08 1.29
CA SER A 74 -19.85 -12.30 1.67
C SER A 74 -18.35 -12.20 1.38
N MET A 75 -17.95 -11.70 0.20
CA MET A 75 -16.55 -11.49 -0.16
C MET A 75 -15.85 -10.52 0.80
N LYS A 76 -16.45 -9.36 1.09
CA LYS A 76 -15.88 -8.39 2.04
C LYS A 76 -15.76 -8.97 3.46
N GLN A 77 -16.76 -9.73 3.91
CA GLN A 77 -16.73 -10.36 5.22
C GLN A 77 -15.65 -11.46 5.31
N SER A 78 -15.52 -12.30 4.28
CA SER A 78 -14.45 -13.30 4.20
C SER A 78 -13.07 -12.67 4.21
N MET A 79 -12.82 -11.62 3.42
CA MET A 79 -11.53 -10.92 3.40
C MET A 79 -11.20 -10.27 4.76
N ALA A 80 -12.18 -9.62 5.40
CA ALA A 80 -11.99 -9.04 6.73
C ALA A 80 -11.64 -10.10 7.79
N ASP A 81 -12.32 -11.24 7.77
CA ASP A 81 -12.06 -12.36 8.68
C ASP A 81 -10.68 -13.00 8.42
N ILE A 82 -10.32 -13.22 7.15
CA ILE A 82 -9.00 -13.70 6.73
C ILE A 82 -7.89 -12.79 7.24
N TRP A 83 -7.96 -11.47 6.99
CA TRP A 83 -6.95 -10.52 7.46
C TRP A 83 -6.89 -10.41 9.00
N SER A 84 -7.97 -10.71 9.72
CA SER A 84 -7.96 -10.75 11.19
C SER A 84 -7.26 -12.00 11.77
N ARG A 85 -7.16 -13.07 10.98
CA ARG A 85 -6.54 -14.37 11.34
C ARG A 85 -5.14 -14.57 10.76
N TYR A 86 -4.72 -13.69 9.85
CA TYR A 86 -3.44 -13.75 9.16
C TYR A 86 -2.30 -13.23 10.06
N PRO A 87 -1.10 -13.85 10.07
CA PRO A 87 -0.64 -14.95 9.20
C PRO A 87 -0.96 -16.36 9.71
N ASP A 88 -1.37 -16.53 10.96
CA ASP A 88 -1.33 -17.83 11.66
C ASP A 88 -2.36 -18.86 11.18
N ASN A 89 -3.61 -18.45 10.99
CA ASN A 89 -4.76 -19.37 10.91
C ASN A 89 -5.45 -19.36 9.54
N ILE A 90 -4.72 -19.59 8.45
CA ILE A 90 -5.29 -19.70 7.09
C ILE A 90 -5.66 -21.15 6.74
N THR A 91 -6.85 -21.34 6.20
CA THR A 91 -7.49 -22.64 5.90
C THR A 91 -7.80 -22.82 4.41
N GLU A 92 -8.15 -24.04 3.99
CA GLU A 92 -8.54 -24.33 2.59
C GLU A 92 -9.73 -23.49 2.11
N LYS A 93 -10.72 -23.23 2.98
CA LYS A 93 -11.89 -22.39 2.66
C LYS A 93 -11.51 -20.93 2.44
N ASP A 94 -10.43 -20.47 3.06
CA ASP A 94 -9.95 -19.11 2.87
C ASP A 94 -9.38 -18.95 1.46
N TYR A 95 -8.69 -19.96 0.92
CA TYR A 95 -8.26 -19.94 -0.49
C TYR A 95 -9.42 -19.97 -1.48
N GLN A 96 -10.54 -20.64 -1.18
CA GLN A 96 -11.75 -20.58 -2.00
C GLN A 96 -12.38 -19.17 -2.01
N ALA A 97 -12.34 -18.45 -0.88
CA ALA A 97 -12.78 -17.07 -0.81
C ALA A 97 -11.82 -16.12 -1.57
N LEU A 98 -10.51 -16.35 -1.47
CA LEU A 98 -9.47 -15.60 -2.20
C LEU A 98 -9.61 -15.79 -3.72
N GLU A 99 -9.80 -17.03 -4.19
CA GLU A 99 -10.06 -17.35 -5.61
C GLU A 99 -11.30 -16.64 -6.15
N LEU A 100 -12.40 -16.63 -5.39
CA LEU A 100 -13.63 -15.94 -5.79
C LEU A 100 -13.43 -14.42 -5.88
N VAL A 101 -12.75 -13.84 -4.89
CA VAL A 101 -12.43 -12.40 -4.86
C VAL A 101 -11.52 -12.02 -6.03
N ASP A 102 -10.44 -12.77 -6.23
CA ASP A 102 -9.49 -12.56 -7.33
C ASP A 102 -10.19 -12.63 -8.70
N THR A 103 -11.00 -13.67 -8.92
CA THR A 103 -11.78 -13.85 -10.15
C THR A 103 -12.71 -12.66 -10.39
N LYS A 104 -13.52 -12.27 -9.40
CA LYS A 104 -14.55 -11.23 -9.56
C LYS A 104 -13.97 -9.82 -9.66
N VAL A 105 -12.87 -9.54 -8.96
CA VAL A 105 -12.14 -8.27 -9.07
C VAL A 105 -11.36 -8.23 -10.38
N GLY A 106 -10.71 -9.32 -10.78
CA GLY A 106 -10.00 -9.45 -12.06
C GLY A 106 -10.91 -9.28 -13.28
N GLU A 107 -12.09 -9.91 -13.28
CA GLU A 107 -13.14 -9.69 -14.28
C GLU A 107 -13.50 -8.20 -14.38
N TYR A 108 -13.81 -7.56 -13.25
CA TYR A 108 -14.17 -6.13 -13.19
C TYR A 108 -13.06 -5.21 -13.72
N LEU A 109 -11.81 -5.43 -13.28
CA LEU A 109 -10.66 -4.63 -13.70
C LEU A 109 -10.37 -4.82 -15.20
N ASN A 110 -10.46 -6.04 -15.71
CA ASN A 110 -10.30 -6.32 -17.13
C ASN A 110 -11.42 -5.68 -17.98
N ASP A 111 -12.68 -5.75 -17.53
CA ASP A 111 -13.79 -5.14 -18.25
C ASP A 111 -13.74 -3.60 -18.26
N THR A 112 -13.21 -3.00 -17.18
CA THR A 112 -13.10 -1.55 -16.97
C THR A 112 -11.86 -0.95 -17.65
N TYR A 113 -10.71 -1.62 -17.57
CA TYR A 113 -9.40 -1.08 -17.99
C TYR A 113 -8.71 -1.89 -19.09
N GLY A 114 -8.97 -3.18 -19.23
CA GLY A 114 -8.29 -4.06 -20.20
C GLY A 114 -8.52 -3.68 -21.66
N LYS A 115 -9.71 -3.15 -21.98
CA LYS A 115 -10.10 -2.73 -23.35
C LYS A 115 -9.42 -1.43 -23.83
N ILE A 116 -8.66 -0.76 -22.98
CA ILE A 116 -7.95 0.48 -23.34
C ILE A 116 -6.74 0.19 -24.26
N TYR A 117 -6.21 -1.04 -24.24
CA TYR A 117 -5.00 -1.43 -24.97
C TYR A 117 -5.24 -2.05 -26.37
N THR A 118 -6.49 -2.30 -26.78
CA THR A 118 -6.81 -2.95 -28.07
C THR A 118 -7.26 -1.95 -29.15
N ARG A 119 -6.58 -0.80 -29.27
CA ARG A 119 -6.94 0.24 -30.26
C ARG A 119 -5.77 0.88 -31.00
N GLU A 120 -4.87 0.06 -31.55
CA GLU A 120 -4.09 0.40 -32.75
C GLU A 120 -3.93 -0.85 -33.62
N GLU A 121 -4.61 -0.88 -34.78
CA GLU A 121 -4.16 -1.36 -36.12
C GLU A 121 -5.29 -1.17 -37.14
#